data_AF-A0A2U1S7D3-F1
#
_entry.id   AF-A0A2U1S7D3-F1
#
_cell.length_a   1.000
_cell.length_b   1.000
_cell.length_c   1.000
_cell.angle_alpha   90.00
_cell.angle_beta   90.00
_cell.angle_gamma   90.00
#
_symmetry.space_group_name_H-M   'P 1'
#
loop_
_entity.id
_entity.type
_entity.pdbx_description
1 polymer ?
#
loop_
_entity_poly.entity_id
_entity_poly.type
_entity_poly.pdbx_seq_one_letter_code
_entity_poly.pdbx_strand_id
1 'polypeptide(L)'
;MFVATLDGIFKYQDLPEEYGPYVQFKATIEKRDKINNDDEIAILKITGTDSHHVLFLDSYNDIMEIQKELKDADAKINHTTLKIIGGHL
;
A
#
# COMPACT_ATOMS: atom_id res chain seq x y z
N MET A 1 -4.02 8.96 15.95
CA MET A 1 -2.87 9.23 15.06
C MET A 1 -1.89 8.06 15.08
N PHE A 2 -2.02 7.17 14.10
CA PHE A 2 -1.11 6.05 13.91
C PHE A 2 -0.08 6.38 12.83
N VAL A 3 1.09 5.74 12.86
CA VAL A 3 2.14 5.98 11.86
C VAL A 3 2.23 4.78 10.92
N ALA A 4 1.87 4.95 9.66
CA ALA A 4 2.05 3.94 8.63
C ALA A 4 3.50 4.00 8.10
N THR A 5 4.24 2.91 8.29
CA THR A 5 5.61 2.73 7.79
C THR A 5 5.58 1.74 6.63
N LEU A 6 6.40 1.96 5.61
CA LEU A 6 6.54 0.98 4.53
C LEU A 6 7.19 -0.26 5.11
N ASP A 7 6.51 -1.39 4.97
CA ASP A 7 7.09 -2.69 5.26
C ASP A 7 7.89 -3.18 4.05
N GLY A 8 7.32 -3.05 2.85
CA GLY A 8 7.99 -3.33 1.58
C GLY A 8 7.12 -3.02 0.37
N ILE A 9 7.74 -2.99 -0.80
CA ILE A 9 7.06 -2.97 -2.09
C ILE A 9 7.34 -4.31 -2.75
N PHE A 10 6.28 -5.01 -3.13
CA PHE A 10 6.35 -6.31 -3.78
C PHE A 10 5.52 -6.27 -5.05
N LYS A 11 5.98 -6.95 -6.10
CA LYS A 11 5.14 -7.20 -7.27
C LYS A 11 4.09 -8.24 -6.93
N TYR A 12 2.92 -8.20 -7.56
CA TYR A 12 1.90 -9.24 -7.34
C TYR A 12 2.44 -10.65 -7.59
N GLN A 13 3.36 -10.82 -8.55
CA GLN A 13 4.06 -12.10 -8.79
C GLN A 13 5.01 -12.54 -7.66
N ASP A 14 5.66 -11.59 -7.00
CA ASP A 14 6.64 -11.83 -5.92
C ASP A 14 5.99 -11.69 -4.53
N LEU A 15 4.69 -11.42 -4.48
CA LEU A 15 3.95 -11.22 -3.25
C LEU A 15 3.81 -12.56 -2.51
N PRO A 16 4.25 -12.65 -1.24
CA PRO A 16 4.04 -13.84 -0.44
C PRO A 16 2.55 -14.19 -0.33
N GLU A 17 2.21 -15.48 -0.36
CA GLU A 17 0.82 -15.96 -0.26
C GLU A 17 0.10 -15.45 1.02
N GLU A 18 0.86 -15.14 2.07
CA GLU A 18 0.36 -14.53 3.31
C GLU A 18 -0.32 -13.16 3.08
N TYR A 19 0.16 -12.39 2.10
CA TYR A 19 -0.42 -11.10 1.73
C TYR A 19 -1.51 -11.22 0.66
N GLY A 20 -1.58 -12.36 -0.03
CA GLY A 20 -2.61 -12.67 -1.04
C GLY A 20 -4.05 -12.34 -0.62
N PRO A 21 -4.54 -12.77 0.57
CA PRO A 21 -5.89 -12.44 1.02
C PRO A 21 -6.10 -10.95 1.29
N TYR A 22 -5.09 -10.23 1.76
CA TYR A 22 -5.17 -8.78 1.99
C TYR A 22 -5.26 -8.00 0.66
N VAL A 23 -4.48 -8.43 -0.32
CA VAL A 23 -4.47 -7.89 -1.68
C VAL A 23 -5.82 -8.15 -2.36
N GLN A 24 -6.35 -9.37 -2.32
CA GLN A 24 -7.67 -9.67 -2.86
C GLN A 24 -8.79 -8.87 -2.17
N PHE A 25 -8.71 -8.72 -0.84
CA PHE A 25 -9.69 -7.95 -0.08
C PHE A 25 -9.69 -6.48 -0.50
N LYS A 26 -8.51 -5.86 -0.61
CA LYS A 26 -8.38 -4.47 -1.05
C LYS A 26 -8.81 -4.29 -2.51
N ALA A 27 -8.43 -5.21 -3.41
CA ALA A 27 -8.88 -5.20 -4.80
C ALA A 27 -10.40 -5.33 -4.93
N THR A 28 -11.04 -6.14 -4.08
CA THR A 28 -12.51 -6.28 -4.05
C THR A 28 -13.18 -4.99 -3.60
N ILE A 29 -12.62 -4.30 -2.59
CA ILE A 29 -13.14 -3.00 -2.12
C ILE A 29 -13.00 -1.93 -3.21
N GLU A 30 -11.86 -1.88 -3.89
CA GLU A 30 -11.58 -0.92 -4.95
C GLU A 30 -12.20 -1.30 -6.31
N LYS A 31 -12.92 -2.42 -6.39
CA LYS A 31 -13.47 -3.00 -7.64
C LYS A 31 -12.41 -3.16 -8.73
N ARG A 32 -11.19 -3.49 -8.33
CA ARG A 32 -10.08 -3.77 -9.24
C ARG A 32 -10.20 -5.23 -9.67
N ASP A 33 -10.96 -5.48 -10.73
CA ASP A 33 -11.20 -6.82 -11.29
C ASP A 33 -9.95 -7.46 -11.93
N LYS A 34 -8.88 -6.68 -12.18
CA LYS A 34 -7.64 -7.15 -12.80
C LYS A 34 -6.44 -6.59 -12.05
N ILE A 35 -5.88 -7.39 -11.15
CA ILE A 35 -4.54 -7.16 -10.61
C ILE A 35 -3.58 -7.76 -11.62
N ASN A 36 -2.71 -6.96 -12.22
CA ASN A 36 -1.71 -7.51 -13.11
C ASN A 36 -0.58 -8.12 -12.28
N ASN A 37 0.08 -9.10 -12.88
CA ASN A 37 1.23 -9.75 -12.29
C ASN A 37 2.42 -8.79 -12.01
N ASP A 38 2.51 -7.72 -12.80
CA ASP A 38 3.52 -6.67 -12.65
C ASP A 38 3.06 -5.52 -11.75
N ASP A 39 1.84 -5.58 -11.18
CA ASP A 39 1.37 -4.54 -10.24
C ASP A 39 2.32 -4.46 -9.05
N GLU A 40 2.79 -3.26 -8.77
CA GLU A 40 3.57 -2.98 -7.58
C GLU A 40 2.63 -2.71 -6.41
N ILE A 41 2.81 -3.48 -5.33
CA ILE A 41 1.97 -3.47 -4.15
C ILE A 41 2.83 -3.02 -2.98
N ALA A 42 2.49 -1.86 -2.42
CA ALA A 42 3.10 -1.35 -1.21
C ALA A 42 2.36 -1.91 0.01
N ILE A 43 3.08 -2.64 0.85
CA ILE A 43 2.60 -3.06 2.17
C ILE A 43 3.04 -2.01 3.18
N LEU A 44 2.08 -1.39 3.85
CA LEU A 44 2.30 -0.46 4.95
C LEU A 44 1.99 -1.15 6.28
N LYS A 45 2.92 -1.15 7.21
CA LYS A 45 2.68 -1.55 8.59
C LYS A 45 2.26 -0.36 9.43
N ILE A 46 1.16 -0.49 10.17
CA ILE A 46 0.75 0.54 11.12
C ILE A 46 1.57 0.37 12.40
N THR A 47 2.48 1.31 12.63
CA THR A 47 3.34 1.35 13.82
C THR A 47 2.46 1.50 15.06
N GLY A 48 2.58 0.55 15.99
CA GLY A 48 1.76 0.47 17.20
C GLY A 48 0.62 -0.55 17.11
N THR A 49 0.38 -1.16 15.95
CA THR A 49 -0.50 -2.31 15.80
C THR A 49 0.18 -3.42 14.98
N ASP A 50 -0.44 -4.59 14.92
CA ASP A 50 -0.04 -5.68 14.02
C ASP A 50 -0.82 -5.63 12.69
N SER A 51 -1.40 -4.47 12.37
CA SER A 51 -2.22 -4.28 11.19
C SER A 51 -1.36 -3.86 10.00
N HIS A 52 -1.57 -4.57 8.88
CA HIS A 52 -0.96 -4.27 7.60
C HIS A 52 -2.01 -3.65 6.69
N HIS A 53 -1.64 -2.56 6.00
CA HIS A 53 -2.44 -1.87 5.04
C HIS A 53 -1.82 -2.05 3.66
N VAL A 54 -2.61 -2.54 2.72
CA VAL A 54 -2.17 -2.81 1.35
C VAL A 54 -2.55 -1.63 0.46
N LEU A 55 -1.59 -1.15 -0.33
CA LEU A 55 -1.78 -0.13 -1.35
C LEU A 55 -1.27 -0.64 -2.70
N PHE A 56 -2.06 -0.41 -3.75
CA PHE A 56 -1.64 -0.71 -5.12
C PHE A 56 -1.04 0.53 -5.76
N LEU A 57 0.26 0.53 -6.02
CA LEU A 57 0.97 1.67 -6.60
C LEU A 57 0.44 2.02 -8.00
N ASP A 58 0.02 1.03 -8.78
CA ASP A 58 -0.59 1.21 -10.11
C ASP A 58 -1.88 2.05 -10.08
N SER A 59 -2.59 2.12 -8.95
CA SER A 59 -3.79 2.98 -8.81
C SER A 59 -3.47 4.45 -8.61
N TYR A 60 -2.28 4.75 -8.08
CA TYR A 60 -1.91 6.10 -7.71
C TYR A 60 -0.98 6.64 -8.79
N ASN A 61 -1.13 7.92 -9.12
CA ASN A 61 -0.15 8.60 -9.98
C ASN A 61 0.79 9.48 -9.16
N ASP A 62 0.45 9.77 -7.89
CA ASP A 62 1.21 10.67 -7.04
C ASP A 62 1.20 10.23 -5.57
N ILE A 63 2.36 10.38 -4.91
CA ILE A 63 2.53 10.17 -3.47
C ILE A 63 1.60 11.03 -2.61
N MET A 64 1.16 12.18 -3.11
CA MET A 64 0.25 13.08 -2.42
C MET A 64 -1.15 12.49 -2.27
N GLU A 65 -1.63 11.67 -3.23
CA GLU A 65 -2.93 11.00 -3.11
C GLU A 65 -2.91 9.99 -1.97
N ILE A 66 -1.85 9.18 -1.91
CA ILE A 66 -1.60 8.21 -0.84
C ILE A 66 -1.50 8.92 0.52
N GLN A 67 -0.77 10.04 0.56
CA GLN A 67 -0.62 10.83 1.79
C GLN A 67 -1.97 11.39 2.26
N LYS A 68 -2.84 11.79 1.31
CA LYS A 68 -4.15 12.38 1.61
C LYS A 68 -5.13 11.32 2.10
N GLU A 69 -5.16 10.15 1.46
CA GLU A 69 -6.00 9.02 1.87
C GLU A 69 -5.64 8.51 3.27
N LEU A 70 -4.34 8.33 3.54
CA LEU A 70 -3.88 7.92 4.86
C LEU A 70 -4.19 8.97 5.92
N LYS A 71 -4.03 10.26 5.58
CA LYS A 71 -4.37 11.36 6.50
C LYS A 71 -5.87 11.42 6.79
N ASP A 72 -6.72 11.09 5.83
CA ASP A 72 -8.17 10.96 6.02
C ASP A 72 -8.50 9.77 6.96
N ALA A 73 -7.72 8.69 6.86
CA ALA A 73 -7.80 7.51 7.74
C ALA A 73 -7.09 7.68 9.11
N ASP A 74 -6.77 8.90 9.54
CA ASP A 74 -6.03 9.22 10.79
C ASP A 74 -4.64 8.55 10.91
N ALA A 75 -4.06 8.18 9.76
CA ALA A 75 -2.76 7.55 9.62
C ALA A 75 -1.75 8.51 8.98
N LYS A 76 -0.54 8.58 9.55
CA LYS A 76 0.56 9.38 9.01
C LYS A 76 1.56 8.46 8.34
N ILE A 77 1.75 8.63 7.04
CA ILE A 77 2.81 7.93 6.31
C ILE A 77 4.18 8.52 6.65
N ASN A 78 5.18 7.66 6.82
CA ASN A 78 6.54 8.11 7.14
C ASN A 78 7.22 8.76 5.91
N HIS A 79 8.10 9.72 6.12
CA HIS A 79 8.73 10.46 5.02
C HIS A 79 9.65 9.57 4.17
N THR A 80 10.27 8.57 4.79
CA THR A 80 11.05 7.53 4.10
C THR A 80 10.17 6.71 3.17
N THR A 81 8.99 6.31 3.64
CA THR A 81 8.00 5.57 2.85
C THR A 81 7.55 6.36 1.63
N LEU A 82 7.20 7.64 1.81
CA LEU A 82 6.84 8.54 0.72
C LEU A 82 7.95 8.62 -0.34
N LYS A 83 9.20 8.65 0.10
CA LYS A 83 10.36 8.75 -0.79
C LYS A 83 10.61 7.46 -1.58
N ILE A 84 10.32 6.30 -0.99
CA ILE A 84 10.44 5.00 -1.66
C ILE A 84 9.30 4.82 -2.66
N ILE A 85 8.06 5.11 -2.25
CA ILE A 85 6.88 5.05 -3.13
C ILE A 85 7.02 6.05 -4.29
N GLY A 86 7.45 7.28 -4.03
CA GLY A 86 7.70 8.28 -5.07
C GLY A 86 8.93 8.03 -5.93
N GLY A 87 9.72 6.99 -5.64
CA GLY A 87 10.75 6.48 -6.55
C GLY A 87 10.25 5.37 -7.49
N HIS A 88 9.06 4.83 -7.19
CA HIS A 88 8.37 3.78 -7.97
C HIS A 88 7.12 4.30 -8.72
N LEU A 89 6.64 5.50 -8.38
CA LEU A 89 5.64 6.28 -9.15
C LEU A 89 6.33 7.16 -10.19
#